data_AF-A0A564Y490-F1
#
_entry.id   AF-A0A564Y490-F1
#
_cell.length_a   1.000
_cell.length_b   1.000
_cell.length_c   1.000
_cell.angle_alpha   90.00
_cell.angle_beta   90.00
_cell.angle_gamma   90.00
#
_symmetry.space_group_name_H-M   'P 1'
#
loop_
_entity.id
_entity.type
_entity.pdbx_description
1 polymer ?
#
loop_
_entity_poly.entity_id
_entity_poly.type
_entity_poly.pdbx_seq_one_letter_code
_entity_poly.pdbx_strand_id
1 'polypeptide(L)'
;TYFREDSAEQNDQNLNSEIIYCPRCPCIIFRKSTAFSTTNKFSLPIIARKSELQQHADSFPRQMETEFWTVRNITDFENVGFCFAVDNIKYLICADCEIGPLGYHDTRSVSEGKPLFHICSSRVRTSLNSEEKDKENSVTESDTSAVNVPAS
;
A
#
# COMPACT_ATOMS: atom_id res chain seq x y z
N THR A 1 18.98 24.86 -13.96
CA THR A 1 19.48 24.18 -12.73
C THR A 1 18.41 24.33 -11.66
N TYR A 2 17.48 23.37 -11.59
CA TYR A 2 16.53 23.30 -10.47
C TYR A 2 17.09 22.28 -9.50
N PHE A 3 17.67 22.77 -8.40
CA PHE A 3 17.94 21.97 -7.22
C PHE A 3 16.59 21.75 -6.53
N ARG A 4 16.11 20.50 -6.48
CA ARG A 4 15.14 20.11 -5.45
C ARG A 4 15.96 19.73 -4.23
N GLU A 5 15.92 20.59 -3.23
CA GLU A 5 16.30 20.24 -1.88
C GLU A 5 15.25 19.25 -1.38
N ASP A 6 15.47 17.96 -1.62
CA ASP A 6 14.83 16.91 -0.83
C ASP A 6 15.51 16.94 0.53
N SER A 7 15.05 17.89 1.36
CA SER A 7 15.39 17.94 2.78
C SER A 7 14.88 16.65 3.41
N ALA A 8 15.78 15.69 3.55
CA ALA A 8 15.58 14.51 4.34
C ALA A 8 15.29 14.95 5.78
N GLU A 9 14.00 15.12 6.12
CA GLU A 9 13.54 14.97 7.49
C GLU A 9 13.87 13.52 7.89
N GLN A 10 15.10 13.31 8.37
CA GLN A 10 15.49 12.11 9.10
C GLN A 10 14.73 12.13 10.43
N ASN A 11 13.47 11.76 10.32
CA ASN A 11 12.59 11.56 11.45
C ASN A 11 12.88 10.15 11.97
N ASP A 12 13.03 10.01 13.29
CA ASP A 12 13.34 8.78 14.02
C ASP A 12 12.14 7.80 13.98
N GLN A 13 11.63 7.55 12.77
CA GLN A 13 10.41 6.83 12.50
C GLN A 13 10.73 5.36 12.32
N ASN A 14 10.01 4.51 13.05
CA ASN A 14 10.12 3.06 12.92
C ASN A 14 9.53 2.63 11.57
N LEU A 15 10.42 2.36 10.61
CA LEU A 15 10.06 1.88 9.28
C LEU A 15 9.85 0.37 9.27
N ASN A 16 9.00 -0.12 8.37
CA ASN A 16 8.78 -1.54 8.20
C ASN A 16 10.08 -2.29 7.83
N SER A 17 10.41 -3.34 8.57
CA SER A 17 11.62 -4.16 8.33
C SER A 17 11.42 -5.24 7.25
N GLU A 18 10.16 -5.56 6.93
CA GLU A 18 9.76 -6.58 5.96
C GLU A 18 8.95 -5.99 4.82
N ILE A 19 8.90 -6.72 3.70
CA ILE A 19 7.98 -6.40 2.60
C ILE A 19 6.56 -6.64 3.10
N ILE A 20 5.65 -5.72 2.76
CA ILE A 20 4.24 -5.80 3.15
C ILE A 20 3.42 -6.17 1.93
N TYR A 21 2.67 -7.27 2.04
CA TYR A 21 1.86 -7.83 0.97
C TYR A 21 0.37 -7.70 1.25
N CYS A 22 -0.40 -7.78 0.17
CA CYS A 22 -1.84 -7.99 0.23
C CYS A 22 -2.17 -9.25 1.07
N PRO A 23 -3.28 -9.24 1.84
CA PRO A 23 -3.67 -10.39 2.66
C PRO A 23 -4.20 -11.59 1.84
N ARG A 24 -4.37 -11.45 0.52
CA ARG A 24 -5.04 -12.45 -0.33
C ARG A 24 -4.25 -12.93 -1.54
N CYS A 25 -3.32 -12.12 -2.03
CA CYS A 25 -2.50 -12.44 -3.19
C CYS A 25 -1.05 -11.98 -2.97
N PRO A 26 -0.12 -12.29 -3.89
CA PRO A 26 1.29 -11.87 -3.79
C PRO A 26 1.56 -10.38 -4.01
N CYS A 27 0.53 -9.56 -4.27
CA CYS A 27 0.66 -8.12 -4.53
C CYS A 27 1.45 -7.43 -3.41
N ILE A 28 2.54 -6.76 -3.78
CA ILE A 28 3.35 -5.96 -2.85
C ILE A 28 2.65 -4.61 -2.63
N ILE A 29 2.43 -4.26 -1.37
CA ILE A 29 1.92 -2.95 -0.95
C ILE A 29 3.08 -2.00 -0.63
N PHE A 30 4.05 -2.46 0.17
CA PHE A 30 5.26 -1.70 0.49
C PHE A 30 6.52 -2.56 0.41
N ARG A 31 7.61 -1.98 -0.10
CA ARG A 31 8.97 -2.51 0.07
C ARG A 31 9.46 -2.27 1.49
N LYS A 32 10.59 -2.90 1.84
CA LYS A 32 11.28 -2.66 3.12
C LYS A 32 11.63 -1.17 3.26
N SER A 33 11.63 -0.68 4.50
CA SER A 33 12.09 0.67 4.84
C SER A 33 11.35 1.80 4.10
N THR A 34 10.06 1.61 3.85
CA THR A 34 9.25 2.54 3.04
C THR A 34 8.16 3.23 3.87
N ALA A 35 7.41 2.45 4.65
CA ALA A 35 6.30 2.95 5.45
C ALA A 35 6.67 3.01 6.94
N PHE A 36 6.30 4.10 7.61
CA PHE A 36 6.51 4.27 9.04
C PHE A 36 5.29 3.84 9.85
N SER A 37 5.53 3.29 11.04
CA SER A 37 4.45 2.89 11.95
C SER A 37 3.78 4.11 12.60
N THR A 38 2.45 4.10 12.65
CA THR A 38 1.63 5.12 13.31
C THR A 38 0.52 4.48 14.13
N THR A 39 0.19 5.11 15.26
CA THR A 39 -0.95 4.73 16.10
C THR A 39 -2.01 5.82 16.06
N ASN A 40 -3.17 5.52 15.49
CA ASN A 40 -4.33 6.42 15.43
C ASN A 40 -5.60 5.57 15.38
N LYS A 41 -6.73 6.07 15.88
CA LYS A 41 -8.01 5.34 15.80
C LYS A 41 -8.71 5.67 14.48
N PHE A 42 -9.05 4.66 13.69
CA PHE A 42 -9.86 4.84 12.49
C PHE A 42 -10.81 3.65 12.29
N SER A 43 -12.07 3.93 11.91
CA SER A 43 -13.07 2.90 11.65
C SER A 43 -13.07 2.54 10.16
N LEU A 44 -12.55 1.36 9.84
CA LEU A 44 -12.55 0.83 8.48
C LEU A 44 -13.76 -0.10 8.26
N PRO A 45 -14.49 0.02 7.13
CA PRO A 45 -15.41 -1.03 6.68
C PRO A 45 -14.76 -2.42 6.72
N ILE A 46 -15.54 -3.47 6.95
CA ILE A 46 -15.02 -4.85 6.82
C ILE A 46 -14.46 -5.09 5.42
N ILE A 47 -13.48 -5.99 5.33
CA ILE A 47 -12.86 -6.34 4.05
C ILE A 47 -13.90 -7.02 3.14
N ALA A 48 -14.04 -6.50 1.93
CA ALA A 48 -14.90 -6.95 0.86
C ALA A 48 -14.23 -6.71 -0.50
N ARG A 49 -14.82 -7.18 -1.60
CA ARG A 49 -14.35 -6.80 -2.94
C ARG A 49 -14.79 -5.37 -3.29
N LYS A 50 -14.04 -4.69 -4.13
CA LYS A 50 -14.38 -3.34 -4.64
C LYS A 50 -15.82 -3.22 -5.15
N SER A 51 -16.32 -4.21 -5.89
CA SER A 51 -17.70 -4.23 -6.41
C SER A 51 -18.75 -4.24 -5.31
N GLU A 52 -18.49 -4.95 -4.21
CA GLU A 52 -19.38 -5.05 -3.05
C GLU A 52 -19.35 -3.74 -2.25
N LEU A 53 -18.16 -3.16 -2.05
CA LEU A 53 -17.97 -1.87 -1.39
C LEU A 53 -18.76 -0.74 -2.07
N GLN A 54 -18.83 -0.74 -3.40
CA GLN A 54 -19.54 0.30 -4.16
C GLN A 54 -21.06 0.26 -3.99
N GLN A 55 -21.65 -0.92 -3.74
CA GLN A 55 -23.10 -1.07 -3.64
C GLN A 55 -23.65 -0.76 -2.25
N HIS A 56 -22.82 -0.87 -1.22
CA HIS A 56 -23.26 -0.89 0.19
C HIS A 56 -22.37 -0.10 1.15
N ALA A 57 -21.61 0.88 0.66
CA ALA A 57 -20.56 1.61 1.39
C ALA A 57 -20.99 2.11 2.79
N ASP A 58 -22.24 2.57 2.94
CA ASP A 58 -22.75 3.11 4.20
C ASP A 58 -23.31 2.05 5.16
N SER A 59 -23.65 0.87 4.63
CA SER A 59 -24.28 -0.23 5.38
C SER A 59 -23.32 -1.34 5.82
N PHE A 60 -22.05 -1.29 5.38
CA PHE A 60 -21.09 -2.30 5.83
C PHE A 60 -20.77 -2.15 7.32
N PRO A 61 -20.72 -3.27 8.06
CA PRO A 61 -20.10 -3.28 9.38
C PRO A 61 -18.70 -2.67 9.31
N ARG A 62 -18.31 -1.93 10.35
CA ARG A 62 -16.99 -1.31 10.43
C ARG A 62 -16.26 -1.81 11.67
N GLN A 63 -14.94 -1.92 11.58
CA GLN A 63 -14.06 -2.31 12.66
C GLN A 63 -13.15 -1.14 13.02
N MET A 64 -12.96 -0.91 14.32
CA MET A 64 -12.02 0.08 14.82
C MET A 64 -10.60 -0.50 14.74
N GLU A 65 -9.70 0.20 14.06
CA GLU A 65 -8.31 -0.16 13.93
C GLU A 65 -7.43 0.91 14.59
N THR A 66 -6.26 0.51 15.08
CA THR A 66 -5.37 1.38 15.87
C THR A 66 -3.94 1.47 15.34
N GLU A 67 -3.52 0.52 14.51
CA GLU A 67 -2.13 0.38 14.06
C GLU A 67 -2.06 0.40 12.55
N PHE A 68 -1.17 1.25 12.03
CA PHE A 68 -1.06 1.52 10.60
C PHE A 68 0.40 1.65 10.15
N TRP A 69 0.62 1.27 8.90
CA TRP A 69 1.77 1.65 8.10
C TRP A 69 1.41 2.86 7.26
N THR A 70 2.21 3.92 7.38
CA THR A 70 1.91 5.22 6.80
C THR A 70 3.00 5.67 5.84
N VAL A 71 2.58 6.28 4.73
CA VAL A 71 3.46 6.95 3.76
C VAL A 71 2.97 8.35 3.46
N ARG A 72 3.89 9.19 2.97
CA ARG A 72 3.61 10.58 2.60
C ARG A 72 3.30 10.73 1.11
N ASN A 73 3.80 9.81 0.28
CA ASN A 73 3.60 9.89 -1.15
C ASN A 73 2.89 8.64 -1.67
N ILE A 74 2.04 8.83 -2.67
CA ILE A 74 1.42 7.72 -3.40
C ILE A 74 2.47 6.85 -4.13
N THR A 75 3.62 7.43 -4.47
CA THR A 75 4.74 6.74 -5.13
C THR A 75 5.49 5.79 -4.20
N ASP A 76 5.23 5.86 -2.88
CA ASP A 76 5.82 4.95 -1.90
C ASP A 76 5.10 3.58 -1.91
N PHE A 77 3.94 3.47 -2.56
CA PHE A 77 3.27 2.20 -2.81
C PHE A 77 3.85 1.51 -4.05
N GLU A 78 3.98 0.19 -4.00
CA GLU A 78 4.27 -0.60 -5.20
C GLU A 78 2.99 -0.80 -6.02
N ASN A 79 1.98 -1.46 -5.45
CA ASN A 79 0.74 -1.80 -6.16
C ASN A 79 -0.48 -1.61 -5.25
N VAL A 80 -1.06 -0.41 -5.25
CA VAL A 80 -2.28 -0.09 -4.52
C VAL A 80 -3.30 0.59 -5.44
N GLY A 81 -4.57 0.25 -5.25
CA GLY A 81 -5.70 0.92 -5.89
C GLY A 81 -6.49 1.78 -4.89
N PHE A 82 -7.36 2.63 -5.41
CA PHE A 82 -8.37 3.33 -4.63
C PHE A 82 -9.77 2.84 -5.01
N CYS A 83 -10.69 2.81 -4.05
CA CYS A 83 -12.12 2.71 -4.36
C CYS A 83 -12.83 4.06 -4.19
N PHE A 84 -14.16 4.06 -4.34
CA PHE A 84 -15.00 5.25 -4.21
C PHE A 84 -14.75 5.98 -2.89
N ALA A 85 -14.82 7.31 -2.93
CA ALA A 85 -14.65 8.15 -1.76
C ALA A 85 -15.99 8.33 -1.05
N VAL A 86 -16.07 7.90 0.21
CA VAL A 86 -17.19 8.27 1.08
C VAL A 86 -16.77 9.52 1.83
N ASP A 87 -17.50 10.61 1.63
CA ASP A 87 -17.12 11.95 2.08
C ASP A 87 -15.71 12.35 1.61
N ASN A 88 -14.79 12.54 2.56
CA ASN A 88 -13.39 12.92 2.32
C ASN A 88 -12.43 11.74 2.39
N ILE A 89 -12.93 10.51 2.58
CA ILE A 89 -12.11 9.33 2.77
C ILE A 89 -12.02 8.54 1.47
N LYS A 90 -10.81 8.41 0.93
CA LYS A 90 -10.49 7.44 -0.11
C LYS A 90 -9.97 6.17 0.55
N TYR A 91 -10.64 5.05 0.31
CA TYR A 91 -10.18 3.76 0.78
C TYR A 91 -9.17 3.13 -0.18
N LEU A 92 -8.13 2.52 0.38
CA LEU A 92 -7.10 1.82 -0.38
C LEU A 92 -7.45 0.33 -0.49
N ILE A 93 -7.28 -0.23 -1.69
CA ILE A 93 -7.54 -1.63 -2.02
C ILE A 93 -6.30 -2.25 -2.67
N CYS A 94 -6.22 -3.58 -2.70
CA CYS A 94 -5.22 -4.27 -3.51
C CYS A 94 -5.42 -3.96 -5.00
N ALA A 95 -4.34 -3.63 -5.72
CA ALA A 95 -4.42 -3.37 -7.17
C ALA A 95 -4.70 -4.64 -7.98
N ASP A 96 -4.21 -5.80 -7.54
CA ASP A 96 -4.30 -7.05 -8.30
C ASP A 96 -5.63 -7.78 -8.09
N CYS A 97 -6.06 -7.95 -6.84
CA CYS A 97 -7.25 -8.74 -6.51
C CYS A 97 -8.45 -7.90 -6.06
N GLU A 98 -8.31 -6.56 -6.06
CA GLU A 98 -9.35 -5.58 -5.72
C GLU A 98 -10.02 -5.78 -4.35
N ILE A 99 -9.36 -6.49 -3.43
CA ILE A 99 -9.85 -6.66 -2.07
C ILE A 99 -9.48 -5.45 -1.19
N GLY A 100 -10.41 -5.01 -0.34
CA GLY A 100 -10.15 -3.99 0.66
C GLY A 100 -11.40 -3.64 1.48
N PRO A 101 -11.40 -2.55 2.25
CA PRO A 101 -10.31 -1.60 2.38
C PRO A 101 -9.14 -2.20 3.16
N LEU A 102 -7.94 -2.09 2.60
CA LEU A 102 -6.68 -2.34 3.31
C LEU A 102 -6.30 -1.14 4.18
N GLY A 103 -6.78 0.04 3.80
CA GLY A 103 -6.38 1.31 4.40
C GLY A 103 -7.25 2.47 3.98
N TYR A 104 -6.86 3.68 4.38
CA TYR A 104 -7.56 4.91 4.05
C TYR A 104 -6.59 6.10 3.82
N HIS A 105 -7.11 7.11 3.12
CA HIS A 105 -6.51 8.41 2.92
C HIS A 105 -7.60 9.47 3.12
N ASP A 106 -7.39 10.41 4.04
CA ASP A 106 -8.25 11.59 4.19
C ASP A 106 -7.79 12.68 3.22
N THR A 107 -8.62 12.97 2.24
CA THR A 107 -8.34 13.97 1.19
C THR A 107 -8.24 15.40 1.72
N ARG A 108 -8.73 15.69 2.93
CA ARG A 108 -8.54 17.00 3.59
C ARG A 108 -7.09 17.21 4.03
N SER A 109 -6.36 16.15 4.35
CA SER A 109 -4.92 16.25 4.68
C SER A 109 -4.08 16.83 3.54
N VAL A 110 -4.55 16.67 2.30
CA VAL A 110 -3.92 17.24 1.10
C VAL A 110 -4.01 18.78 1.14
N SER A 111 -5.15 19.34 1.55
CA SER A 111 -5.33 20.79 1.63
C SER A 111 -4.48 21.45 2.72
N GLU A 112 -4.00 20.66 3.70
CA GLU A 112 -3.04 21.09 4.73
C GLU A 112 -1.58 20.86 4.29
N GLY A 113 -1.36 20.45 3.04
CA GLY A 113 -0.04 20.32 2.42
C GLY A 113 0.73 19.04 2.76
N LYS A 114 0.12 18.08 3.49
CA LYS A 114 0.78 16.84 3.91
C LYS A 114 -0.16 15.65 3.76
N PRO A 115 -0.35 15.11 2.52
CA PRO A 115 -1.11 13.89 2.34
C PRO A 115 -0.49 12.74 3.14
N LEU A 116 -1.33 12.02 3.89
CA LEU A 116 -0.94 10.77 4.53
C LEU A 116 -1.83 9.64 4.01
N PHE A 117 -1.21 8.50 3.75
CA PHE A 117 -1.89 7.28 3.32
C PHE A 117 -1.59 6.19 4.35
N HIS A 118 -2.64 5.57 4.87
CA HIS A 118 -2.55 4.63 5.98
C HIS A 118 -3.02 3.26 5.56
N ILE A 119 -2.19 2.23 5.69
CA ILE A 119 -2.56 0.82 5.53
C ILE A 119 -2.64 0.18 6.91
N CYS A 120 -3.75 -0.46 7.22
CA CYS A 120 -3.94 -1.07 8.53
C CYS A 120 -3.07 -2.32 8.67
N SER A 121 -2.27 -2.38 9.74
CA SER A 121 -1.31 -3.46 9.98
C SER A 121 -1.98 -4.84 10.07
N SER A 122 -3.21 -4.91 10.61
CA SER A 122 -3.97 -6.16 10.74
C SER A 122 -4.56 -6.67 9.41
N ARG A 123 -4.50 -5.86 8.34
CA ARG A 123 -5.11 -6.15 7.03
C ARG A 123 -4.09 -6.47 5.95
N VAL A 124 -2.85 -6.74 6.32
CA VAL A 124 -1.74 -7.09 5.44
C VAL A 124 -0.90 -8.20 6.05
N ARG A 125 0.04 -8.76 5.28
CA ARG A 125 0.97 -9.79 5.76
C ARG A 125 2.40 -9.44 5.39
N THR A 126 3.36 -10.03 6.11
CA THR A 126 4.80 -9.83 5.88
C THR A 126 5.49 -11.03 5.23
N SER A 127 4.72 -12.06 4.86
CA SER A 127 5.24 -13.29 4.28
C SER A 127 4.34 -13.86 3.20
N LEU A 128 4.99 -14.42 2.18
CA LEU A 128 4.39 -15.28 1.17
C LEU A 128 4.39 -16.74 1.64
N ASN A 129 3.40 -17.52 1.19
CA ASN A 129 3.42 -18.97 1.38
C ASN A 129 4.33 -19.63 0.32
N SER A 130 4.68 -20.91 0.50
CA SER A 130 5.73 -21.57 -0.29
C SER A 130 5.50 -21.51 -1.80
N GLU A 131 4.26 -21.73 -2.24
CA GLU A 131 3.88 -21.72 -3.66
C GLU A 131 3.99 -20.33 -4.32
N GLU A 132 3.84 -19.26 -3.53
CA GLU A 132 3.98 -17.88 -4.00
C GLU A 132 5.45 -17.47 -4.12
N LYS A 133 6.32 -17.98 -3.23
CA LYS A 133 7.77 -17.71 -3.27
C LYS A 133 8.43 -18.28 -4.52
N ASP A 134 8.01 -19.48 -4.95
CA ASP A 134 8.56 -20.13 -6.15
C ASP A 134 8.24 -19.31 -7.42
N LYS A 135 7.06 -18.67 -7.45
CA LYS A 135 6.67 -17.78 -8.55
C LYS A 135 7.44 -16.46 -8.53
N GLU A 136 7.75 -15.91 -7.35
CA GLU A 136 8.55 -14.68 -7.24
C GLU A 136 9.99 -14.89 -7.70
N ASN A 137 10.63 -16.00 -7.31
CA ASN A 137 12.00 -16.33 -7.75
C ASN A 137 12.09 -16.64 -9.25
N SER A 138 11.03 -17.17 -9.87
CA SER A 138 11.03 -17.45 -11.32
C SER A 138 10.96 -16.20 -12.18
N VAL A 139 10.47 -15.06 -11.66
CA VAL A 139 10.34 -13.80 -12.43
C VAL A 139 11.67 -13.03 -12.41
N THR A 140 12.41 -13.04 -11.30
CA THR A 140 13.68 -12.30 -11.16
C THR A 140 14.84 -12.86 -11.98
N GLU A 141 14.79 -14.14 -12.40
CA GLU A 141 15.81 -14.74 -13.26
C GLU A 141 15.67 -14.37 -14.75
N SER A 142 14.55 -13.78 -15.17
CA SER A 142 14.29 -13.51 -16.60
C SER A 142 14.80 -12.17 -17.14
N ASP A 143 15.25 -11.23 -16.29
CA ASP A 143 15.70 -9.88 -16.70
C ASP A 143 17.24 -9.73 -16.79
N THR A 144 18.01 -10.81 -16.67
CA THR A 144 19.46 -10.80 -16.97
C THR A 144 19.78 -11.57 -18.25
N SER A 145 19.35 -11.03 -19.39
CA SER A 145 19.85 -11.43 -20.71
C SER A 145 20.19 -10.19 -21.52
N ALA A 146 21.23 -9.48 -21.08
CA ALA A 146 21.86 -8.41 -21.84
C ALA A 146 22.74 -9.00 -22.97
N VAL A 147 22.35 -8.65 -24.20
CA VAL A 147 23.20 -8.24 -25.33
C VAL A 147 24.17 -9.28 -25.92
N ASN A 148 23.89 -9.70 -27.15
CA ASN A 148 24.96 -9.96 -28.12
C ASN A 148 24.54 -9.42 -29.50
N VAL A 149 24.98 -8.20 -29.81
CA VAL A 149 24.93 -7.64 -31.16
C VAL A 149 26.29 -7.93 -31.81
N PRO A 150 26.37 -8.75 -32.87
CA PRO A 150 27.61 -8.87 -33.62
C PRO A 150 27.80 -7.62 -34.48
N ALA A 151 28.94 -6.96 -34.31
CA ALA A 151 29.40 -5.92 -35.22
C ALA A 151 29.74 -6.54 -36.57
N SER A 152 29.29 -5.90 -37.66
CA SER A 152 29.73 -6.14 -39.04
C SER A 152 30.00 -4.81 -39.71
#